data_AF-A0AAW3Q470-F1
#
_entry.id   AF-A0AAW3Q470-F1
#
_cell.length_a   1.000
_cell.length_b   1.000
_cell.length_c   1.000
_cell.angle_alpha   90.00
_cell.angle_beta   90.00
_cell.angle_gamma   90.00
#
_symmetry.space_group_name_H-M   'P 1'
#
loop_
_entity.id
_entity.type
_entity.pdbx_description
1 polymer ?
#
loop_
_entity_poly.entity_id
_entity_poly.type
_entity_poly.pdbx_seq_one_letter_code
_entity_poly.pdbx_strand_id
1 'polypeptide(L)'
;MSTIVNEAGIALMAILLVATLPIVTLASLVRLLHSILSNPGDRGGAIAQEVKILVRRTFTAVAVVVALGCVWGYWKDAQRRADCEPDARDSEHSPDGSYLARYCYFRNTIVLRLYDKEGKRLLAERTYRDTSGLPVSLYWKEHALMYAEEQELGGISLPPTFLDRATAQLP
;
A
#
# COMPACT_ATOMS: atom_id res chain seq x y z
N MET A 1 -0.91 10.51 11.51
CA MET A 1 -0.41 9.22 12.03
C MET A 1 -0.19 8.16 10.95
N SER A 2 -1.01 8.03 9.89
CA SER A 2 -0.59 7.25 8.70
C SER A 2 0.56 7.92 7.94
N THR A 3 0.68 9.25 8.04
CA THR A 3 1.87 10.02 7.64
C THR A 3 3.13 9.58 8.36
N ILE A 4 3.07 9.34 9.68
CA ILE A 4 4.22 8.91 10.49
C ILE A 4 4.63 7.47 10.17
N VAL A 5 3.66 6.60 9.86
CA VAL A 5 3.94 5.21 9.46
C VAL A 5 4.50 5.15 8.03
N ASN A 6 3.99 5.98 7.12
CA ASN A 6 4.59 6.15 5.79
C ASN A 6 5.96 6.81 5.91
N GLU A 7 6.16 7.81 6.77
CA GLU A 7 7.45 8.43 7.03
C GLU A 7 8.44 7.44 7.61
N ALA A 8 8.04 6.61 8.59
CA ALA A 8 8.91 5.59 9.15
C ALA A 8 9.27 4.51 8.12
N GLY A 9 8.32 4.11 7.26
CA GLY A 9 8.58 3.20 6.15
C GLY A 9 9.50 3.81 5.09
N ILE A 10 9.24 5.06 4.69
CA ILE A 10 10.07 5.83 3.76
C ILE A 10 11.47 6.06 4.35
N ALA A 11 11.56 6.37 5.64
CA ALA A 11 12.83 6.56 6.35
C ALA A 11 13.62 5.26 6.44
N LEU A 12 12.98 4.12 6.75
CA LEU A 12 13.63 2.82 6.76
C LEU A 12 14.15 2.44 5.37
N MET A 13 13.36 2.72 4.33
CA MET A 13 13.73 2.50 2.94
C MET A 13 14.89 3.40 2.51
N ALA A 14 14.88 4.66 2.93
CA ALA A 14 15.98 5.60 2.71
C ALA A 14 17.25 5.14 3.43
N ILE A 15 17.15 4.66 4.68
CA ILE A 15 18.29 4.11 5.44
C ILE A 15 18.86 2.88 4.74
N LEU A 16 18.01 1.95 4.27
CA LEU A 16 18.44 0.77 3.51
C LEU A 16 19.14 1.17 2.19
N LEU A 17 18.63 2.18 1.49
CA LEU A 17 19.25 2.69 0.27
C LEU A 17 20.63 3.30 0.57
N VAL A 18 20.70 4.13 1.61
CA VAL A 18 21.93 4.80 2.08
C VAL A 18 22.95 3.80 2.61
N ALA A 19 22.52 2.67 3.18
CA ALA A 19 23.43 1.61 3.64
C ALA A 19 23.92 0.72 2.50
N THR A 20 23.09 0.43 1.49
CA THR A 20 23.44 -0.48 0.39
C THR A 20 24.32 0.19 -0.67
N LEU A 21 24.10 1.48 -0.97
CA LEU A 21 24.92 2.26 -1.90
C LEU A 21 26.43 2.25 -1.59
N PRO A 22 26.91 2.57 -0.37
CA PRO A 22 28.33 2.58 -0.04
C PRO A 22 28.96 1.19 -0.09
N ILE A 23 28.21 0.14 0.22
CA ILE A 23 28.70 -1.25 0.12
C ILE A 23 28.93 -1.61 -1.35
N VAL A 24 27.99 -1.25 -2.23
CA VAL A 24 28.09 -1.50 -3.67
C VAL A 24 29.22 -0.69 -4.30
N THR A 25 29.39 0.58 -3.91
CA THR A 25 30.50 1.41 -4.41
C THR A 25 31.84 0.90 -3.91
N LEU A 26 31.97 0.55 -2.62
CA LEU A 26 33.22 0.02 -2.04
C LEU A 26 33.63 -1.30 -2.72
N ALA A 27 32.69 -2.24 -2.88
CA ALA A 27 32.96 -3.52 -3.54
C ALA A 27 33.40 -3.35 -5.00
N SER A 28 32.88 -2.33 -5.69
CA SER A 28 33.25 -2.02 -7.07
C SER A 28 34.61 -1.33 -7.15
N LEU A 29 34.90 -0.43 -6.20
CA LEU A 29 36.19 0.27 -6.11
C LEU A 29 37.33 -0.71 -5.83
N VAL A 30 37.12 -1.71 -4.97
CA VAL A 30 38.09 -2.79 -4.71
C VAL A 30 38.38 -3.61 -5.97
N ARG A 31 37.36 -3.95 -6.77
CA ARG A 31 37.54 -4.70 -8.03
C ARG A 31 38.28 -3.88 -9.07
N LEU A 32 37.95 -2.59 -9.16
CA LEU A 32 38.58 -1.66 -10.11
C LEU A 32 40.06 -1.45 -9.77
N LEU A 33 40.38 -1.32 -8.48
CA LEU A 33 41.76 -1.28 -8.00
C LEU A 33 42.51 -2.57 -8.37
N HIS A 34 41.92 -3.73 -8.08
CA HIS A 34 42.50 -5.03 -8.42
C HIS A 34 42.75 -5.17 -9.93
N SER A 35 41.78 -4.78 -10.76
CA SER A 35 41.92 -4.82 -12.22
C SER A 35 43.04 -3.92 -12.73
N ILE A 36 43.13 -2.68 -12.23
CA ILE A 36 44.19 -1.74 -12.62
C ILE A 36 45.58 -2.24 -12.19
N LEU A 37 45.68 -2.82 -11.00
CA LEU A 37 46.92 -3.42 -10.48
C LEU A 37 47.33 -4.67 -11.27
N SER A 38 46.37 -5.49 -11.69
CA SER A 38 46.63 -6.74 -12.39
C SER A 38 46.86 -6.60 -13.89
N ASN A 39 46.35 -5.55 -14.55
CA ASN A 39 46.43 -5.43 -16.01
C ASN A 39 46.59 -3.97 -16.50
N PRO A 40 47.83 -3.45 -16.59
CA PRO A 40 48.09 -2.03 -16.83
C PRO A 40 47.79 -1.54 -18.26
N GLY A 41 47.61 -2.43 -19.24
CA GLY A 41 47.42 -2.10 -20.66
C GLY A 41 45.96 -1.87 -21.12
N ASP A 42 44.96 -2.31 -20.34
CA ASP A 42 43.53 -2.24 -20.71
C ASP A 42 42.70 -1.48 -19.66
N ARG A 43 43.11 -0.23 -19.37
CA ARG A 43 42.38 0.62 -18.42
C ARG A 43 41.00 1.03 -18.94
N GLY A 44 40.85 1.24 -20.24
CA GLY A 44 39.59 1.71 -20.85
C GLY A 44 38.47 0.67 -20.81
N GLY A 45 38.78 -0.59 -21.19
CA GLY A 45 37.80 -1.69 -21.18
C GLY A 45 37.38 -2.07 -19.76
N ALA A 46 38.35 -2.14 -18.84
CA ALA A 46 38.09 -2.45 -17.44
C ALA A 46 37.17 -1.43 -16.75
N ILE A 47 37.37 -0.13 -16.98
CA ILE A 47 36.52 0.93 -16.39
C ILE A 47 35.09 0.85 -16.95
N ALA A 48 34.93 0.67 -18.27
CA ALA A 48 33.60 0.61 -18.90
C ALA A 48 32.78 -0.60 -18.42
N GLN A 49 33.43 -1.76 -18.26
CA GLN A 49 32.78 -2.98 -17.80
C GLN A 49 32.34 -2.86 -16.33
N GLU A 50 33.17 -2.29 -15.45
CA GLU A 50 32.83 -2.09 -14.04
C GLU A 50 31.74 -1.04 -13.85
N VAL A 51 31.74 0.06 -14.63
CA VAL A 51 30.63 1.04 -14.61
C VAL A 51 29.31 0.35 -15.00
N LYS A 52 29.31 -0.49 -16.03
CA LYS A 52 28.11 -1.24 -16.44
C LYS A 52 27.61 -2.19 -15.36
N ILE A 53 28.52 -2.88 -14.66
CA ILE A 53 28.19 -3.78 -13.55
C ILE A 53 27.63 -2.99 -12.36
N LEU A 54 28.25 -1.88 -12.00
CA LEU A 54 27.79 -0.98 -10.94
C LEU A 54 26.38 -0.47 -11.23
N VAL A 55 26.16 0.11 -12.41
CA VAL A 55 24.85 0.64 -12.82
C VAL A 55 23.77 -0.44 -12.73
N ARG A 56 24.05 -1.65 -13.25
CA ARG A 56 23.10 -2.76 -13.21
C ARG A 56 22.80 -3.21 -11.78
N ARG A 57 23.80 -3.33 -10.92
CA ARG A 57 23.64 -3.75 -9.52
C ARG A 57 22.87 -2.71 -8.71
N THR A 58 23.22 -1.44 -8.85
CA THR A 58 22.52 -0.34 -8.19
C THR A 58 21.06 -0.29 -8.63
N PHE A 59 20.79 -0.37 -9.93
CA PHE A 59 19.42 -0.40 -10.45
C PHE A 59 18.62 -1.60 -9.89
N THR A 60 19.23 -2.78 -9.86
CA THR A 60 18.57 -3.99 -9.34
C THR A 60 18.30 -3.85 -7.83
N ALA A 61 19.26 -3.35 -7.05
CA ALA A 61 19.10 -3.14 -5.62
C ALA A 61 17.98 -2.13 -5.31
N VAL A 62 17.96 -1.00 -6.03
CA VAL A 62 16.89 0.01 -5.90
C VAL A 62 15.53 -0.61 -6.24
N ALA A 63 15.44 -1.36 -7.35
CA ALA A 63 14.19 -1.99 -7.76
C ALA A 63 13.67 -3.01 -6.72
N VAL A 64 14.56 -3.83 -6.15
CA VAL A 64 14.20 -4.79 -5.09
C VAL A 64 13.74 -4.07 -3.83
N VAL A 65 14.45 -3.02 -3.40
CA VAL A 65 14.08 -2.24 -2.23
C VAL A 65 12.69 -1.63 -2.43
N VAL A 66 12.45 -0.94 -3.55
CA VAL A 66 11.14 -0.34 -3.88
C VAL A 66 10.03 -1.40 -3.87
N ALA A 67 10.24 -2.55 -4.52
CA ALA A 67 9.25 -3.63 -4.55
C ALA A 67 8.91 -4.15 -3.13
N LEU A 68 9.92 -4.37 -2.28
CA LEU A 68 9.71 -4.79 -0.89
C LEU A 68 8.95 -3.74 -0.08
N GLY A 69 9.24 -2.46 -0.27
CA GLY A 69 8.50 -1.36 0.37
C GLY A 69 7.03 -1.34 -0.02
N CYS A 70 6.73 -1.52 -1.32
CA CYS A 70 5.35 -1.63 -1.80
C CYS A 70 4.63 -2.84 -1.20
N VAL A 71 5.27 -4.02 -1.20
CA VAL A 71 4.70 -5.25 -0.63
C VAL A 71 4.45 -5.11 0.87
N TRP A 72 5.39 -4.51 1.61
CA TRP A 72 5.26 -4.29 3.04
C TRP A 72 4.14 -3.30 3.37
N GLY A 73 4.04 -2.19 2.63
CA GLY A 73 2.96 -1.22 2.78
C GLY A 73 1.59 -1.87 2.57
N TYR A 74 1.47 -2.66 1.50
CA TYR A 74 0.27 -3.44 1.20
C TYR A 74 -0.07 -4.43 2.32
N TRP A 75 0.91 -5.23 2.78
CA TRP A 75 0.70 -6.18 3.88
C TRP A 75 0.17 -5.48 5.12
N LYS A 76 0.76 -4.34 5.50
CA LYS A 76 0.34 -3.60 6.70
C LYS A 76 -1.10 -3.10 6.59
N ASP A 77 -1.51 -2.65 5.41
CA ASP A 77 -2.88 -2.22 5.17
C ASP A 77 -3.86 -3.42 5.17
N ALA A 78 -3.47 -4.56 4.58
CA ALA A 78 -4.22 -5.82 4.65
C ALA A 78 -4.39 -6.32 6.10
N GLN A 79 -3.32 -6.27 6.90
CA GLN A 79 -3.37 -6.69 8.30
C GLN A 79 -4.33 -5.80 9.12
N ARG A 80 -4.34 -4.48 8.87
CA ARG A 80 -5.31 -3.57 9.50
C ARG A 80 -6.75 -3.89 9.11
N ARG A 81 -6.98 -4.34 7.88
CA ARG A 81 -8.30 -4.77 7.41
C ARG A 81 -8.72 -6.07 8.09
N ALA A 82 -7.80 -7.00 8.29
CA ALA A 82 -8.07 -8.25 8.99
C ALA A 82 -8.42 -8.03 10.48
N ASP A 83 -7.74 -7.11 11.16
CA ASP A 83 -8.00 -6.80 12.58
C ASP A 83 -9.31 -6.01 12.80
N CYS A 84 -9.88 -5.43 11.74
CA CYS A 84 -11.18 -4.76 11.80
C CYS A 84 -12.30 -5.75 11.46
N GLU A 85 -12.76 -6.48 12.47
CA GLU A 85 -13.94 -7.34 12.37
C GLU A 85 -15.18 -6.51 12.76
N PRO A 86 -16.04 -6.13 11.79
CA PRO A 86 -17.19 -5.28 12.08
C PRO A 86 -18.17 -6.02 12.98
N ASP A 87 -18.47 -5.45 14.13
CA ASP A 87 -19.43 -6.00 15.08
C ASP A 87 -20.85 -5.92 14.49
N ALA A 88 -21.74 -6.84 14.87
CA ALA A 88 -23.09 -6.92 14.30
C ALA A 88 -23.93 -5.64 14.53
N ARG A 89 -23.53 -4.83 15.52
CA ARG A 89 -24.17 -3.56 15.89
C ARG A 89 -23.91 -2.44 14.86
N ASP A 90 -22.85 -2.54 14.07
CA ASP A 90 -22.44 -1.55 13.06
C ASP A 90 -22.80 -2.02 11.64
N SER A 91 -23.98 -2.63 11.52
CA SER A 91 -24.50 -3.15 10.25
C SER A 91 -25.81 -2.47 9.87
N GLU A 92 -25.91 -2.07 8.60
CA GLU A 92 -27.08 -1.40 8.05
C GLU A 92 -27.47 -2.07 6.73
N HIS A 93 -28.75 -2.37 6.58
CA HIS A 93 -29.29 -2.92 5.33
C HIS A 93 -29.69 -1.79 4.41
N SER A 94 -29.52 -2.00 3.11
CA SER A 94 -30.06 -1.05 2.13
C SER A 94 -31.60 -1.01 2.21
N PRO A 95 -32.24 0.10 1.81
CA PRO A 95 -33.71 0.23 1.87
C PRO A 95 -34.46 -0.86 1.08
N ASP A 96 -33.85 -1.38 0.03
CA ASP A 96 -34.35 -2.47 -0.81
C ASP A 96 -33.92 -3.88 -0.31
N GLY A 97 -33.08 -3.95 0.73
CA GLY A 97 -32.59 -5.20 1.31
C GLY A 97 -31.60 -5.98 0.43
N SER A 98 -31.22 -5.43 -0.72
CA SER A 98 -30.30 -6.07 -1.68
C SER A 98 -28.86 -6.13 -1.17
N TYR A 99 -28.50 -5.23 -0.26
CA TYR A 99 -27.13 -5.07 0.22
C TYR A 99 -27.07 -4.93 1.74
N LEU A 100 -25.95 -5.38 2.30
CA LEU A 100 -25.61 -5.20 3.70
C LEU A 100 -24.33 -4.39 3.81
N ALA A 101 -24.39 -3.20 4.40
CA ALA A 101 -23.22 -2.43 4.76
C ALA A 101 -22.77 -2.80 6.17
N ARG A 102 -21.46 -2.95 6.36
CA ARG A 102 -20.84 -3.01 7.69
C ARG A 102 -19.67 -2.04 7.73
N TYR A 103 -19.50 -1.36 8.85
CA TYR A 103 -18.32 -0.53 9.05
C TYR A 103 -17.62 -0.88 10.36
N CYS A 104 -16.34 -0.57 10.43
CA CYS A 104 -15.53 -0.79 11.62
C CYS A 104 -14.57 0.38 11.81
N TYR A 105 -14.41 0.83 13.06
CA TYR A 105 -13.48 1.87 13.43
C TYR A 105 -12.15 1.27 13.88
N PHE A 106 -11.09 1.61 13.16
CA PHE A 106 -9.73 1.34 13.56
C PHE A 106 -8.98 2.64 13.80
N ARG A 107 -8.91 3.07 15.07
CA ARG A 107 -8.32 4.37 15.49
C ARG A 107 -9.00 5.55 14.77
N ASN A 108 -8.34 6.14 13.77
CA ASN A 108 -8.85 7.26 12.98
C ASN A 108 -9.14 6.83 11.53
N THR A 109 -9.52 5.58 11.36
CA THR A 109 -9.72 4.97 10.04
C THR A 109 -10.99 4.15 10.10
N ILE A 110 -11.89 4.40 9.16
CA ILE A 110 -13.16 3.71 9.02
C ILE A 110 -13.02 2.76 7.84
N VAL A 111 -13.26 1.49 8.07
CA VAL A 111 -13.30 0.48 7.01
C VAL A 111 -14.76 0.19 6.72
N LEU A 112 -15.25 0.62 5.55
CA LEU A 112 -16.60 0.36 5.08
C LEU A 112 -16.59 -0.84 4.12
N ARG A 113 -17.42 -1.82 4.41
CA ARG A 113 -17.58 -3.05 3.65
C ARG A 113 -19.02 -3.19 3.18
N LEU A 114 -19.19 -3.39 1.88
CA LEU A 114 -20.47 -3.70 1.27
C LEU A 114 -20.53 -5.18 0.97
N TYR A 115 -21.54 -5.86 1.50
CA TYR A 115 -21.81 -7.27 1.31
C TYR A 115 -23.07 -7.47 0.46
N ASP A 116 -23.22 -8.70 -0.04
CA ASP A 116 -24.49 -9.17 -0.58
C ASP A 116 -25.61 -9.22 0.48
N LYS A 117 -26.85 -9.40 0.02
CA LYS A 117 -28.04 -9.52 0.87
C LYS A 117 -27.90 -10.53 2.03
N GLU A 118 -27.08 -11.57 1.84
CA GLU A 118 -26.87 -12.66 2.81
C GLU A 118 -25.72 -12.37 3.78
N GLY A 119 -24.96 -11.28 3.56
CA GLY A 119 -23.78 -10.94 4.35
C GLY A 119 -22.62 -11.91 4.20
N LYS A 120 -22.61 -12.74 3.14
CA LYS A 120 -21.62 -13.80 2.90
C LYS A 120 -20.52 -13.36 1.95
N ARG A 121 -20.86 -12.54 0.96
CA ARG A 121 -19.91 -12.14 -0.08
C ARG A 121 -19.59 -10.66 0.04
N LEU A 122 -18.31 -10.34 0.22
CA LEU A 122 -17.82 -8.96 0.13
C LEU A 122 -17.85 -8.51 -1.34
N LEU A 123 -18.55 -7.40 -1.60
CA LEU A 123 -18.74 -6.83 -2.94
C LEU A 123 -17.87 -5.60 -3.17
N ALA A 124 -17.64 -4.80 -2.14
CA ALA A 124 -16.77 -3.63 -2.19
C ALA A 124 -16.22 -3.33 -0.80
N GLU A 125 -14.99 -2.81 -0.75
CA GLU A 125 -14.39 -2.29 0.47
C GLU A 125 -13.79 -0.92 0.20
N ARG A 126 -14.00 0.00 1.13
CA ARG A 126 -13.39 1.32 1.11
C ARG A 126 -12.88 1.68 2.49
N THR A 127 -11.67 2.21 2.53
CA THR A 127 -11.04 2.68 3.75
C THR A 127 -10.99 4.19 3.72
N TYR A 128 -11.53 4.82 4.76
CA TYR A 128 -11.61 6.26 4.89
C TYR A 128 -10.91 6.70 6.15
N ARG A 129 -10.36 7.91 6.14
CA ARG A 129 -9.70 8.46 7.30
C ARG A 129 -10.67 9.38 8.03
N ASP A 130 -10.98 9.01 9.27
CA ASP A 130 -11.78 9.87 10.13
C ASP A 130 -10.94 11.06 10.57
N THR A 131 -11.37 12.25 10.18
CA THR A 131 -10.78 13.53 10.59
C THR A 131 -11.64 14.30 11.59
N SER A 132 -12.91 13.94 11.76
CA SER A 132 -13.86 14.67 12.61
C SER A 132 -13.95 14.09 14.01
N GLY A 133 -13.67 12.78 14.18
CA GLY A 133 -13.82 12.09 15.47
C GLY A 133 -15.27 11.99 15.93
N LEU A 134 -16.21 12.24 15.02
CA LEU A 134 -17.65 12.12 15.25
C LEU A 134 -18.11 10.73 14.79
N PRO A 135 -19.15 10.17 15.43
CA PRO A 135 -19.79 8.95 14.95
C PRO A 135 -20.27 9.17 13.51
N VAL A 136 -19.83 8.27 12.64
CA VAL A 136 -20.16 8.26 11.23
C VAL A 136 -21.53 7.63 11.06
N SER A 137 -22.44 8.35 10.40
CA SER A 137 -23.71 7.81 9.94
C SER A 137 -23.62 7.49 8.46
N LEU A 138 -24.15 6.33 8.07
CA LEU A 138 -24.28 5.94 6.68
C LEU A 138 -25.59 6.49 6.11
N TYR A 139 -25.58 6.80 4.82
CA TYR A 139 -26.74 7.25 4.07
C TYR A 139 -26.81 6.51 2.74
N TRP A 140 -27.94 5.86 2.51
CA TRP A 140 -28.24 5.16 1.26
C TRP A 140 -28.90 6.12 0.27
N LYS A 141 -28.22 6.39 -0.85
CA LYS A 141 -28.82 6.96 -2.07
C LYS A 141 -29.20 5.84 -3.02
N GLU A 142 -30.13 6.14 -3.93
CA GLU A 142 -30.63 5.22 -4.95
C GLU A 142 -29.52 4.48 -5.72
N HIS A 143 -28.37 5.15 -5.95
CA HIS A 143 -27.25 4.62 -6.70
C HIS A 143 -25.90 4.69 -5.96
N ALA A 144 -25.90 4.93 -4.63
CA ALA A 144 -24.66 5.02 -3.87
C ALA A 144 -24.87 4.81 -2.36
N LEU A 145 -23.92 4.14 -1.71
CA LEU A 145 -23.74 4.17 -0.26
C LEU A 145 -22.72 5.25 0.08
N MET A 146 -23.13 6.27 0.83
CA MET A 146 -22.27 7.40 1.21
C MET A 146 -22.31 7.61 2.72
N TYR A 147 -21.37 8.41 3.22
CA TYR A 147 -21.47 8.98 4.56
C TYR A 147 -22.43 10.16 4.56
N ALA A 148 -23.04 10.45 5.72
CA ALA A 148 -23.92 11.60 5.86
C ALA A 148 -23.23 12.90 5.43
N GLU A 149 -24.03 13.82 4.88
CA GLU A 149 -23.66 15.01 4.10
C GLU A 149 -22.57 15.91 4.69
N GLU A 150 -22.30 15.83 6.00
CA GLU A 150 -21.27 16.61 6.69
C GLU A 150 -19.85 16.04 6.50
N GLN A 151 -19.72 14.85 5.90
CA GLN A 151 -18.47 14.15 5.72
C GLN A 151 -18.25 13.88 4.22
N GLU A 152 -17.45 14.72 3.55
CA GLU A 152 -16.98 14.53 2.16
C GLU A 152 -15.99 13.36 2.04
N LEU A 153 -16.26 12.25 2.73
CA LEU A 153 -15.39 11.08 2.74
C LEU A 153 -15.56 10.25 1.46
N GLY A 154 -16.51 10.56 0.57
CA GLY A 154 -16.77 9.77 -0.65
C GLY A 154 -17.67 8.55 -0.36
N GLY A 155 -17.94 7.74 -1.37
CA GLY A 155 -18.90 6.63 -1.24
C GLY A 155 -18.64 5.46 -2.20
N ILE A 156 -19.45 4.41 -2.05
CA ILE A 156 -19.48 3.23 -2.91
C ILE A 156 -20.67 3.36 -3.87
N SER A 157 -20.41 3.38 -5.18
CA SER A 157 -21.48 3.37 -6.19
C SER A 157 -22.24 2.03 -6.18
N LEU A 158 -23.55 2.08 -6.39
CA LEU A 158 -24.44 0.94 -6.48
C LEU A 158 -25.00 0.83 -7.90
N PRO A 159 -24.87 -0.32 -8.60
CA PRO A 159 -24.10 -1.50 -8.18
C PRO A 159 -22.58 -1.24 -8.17
N PRO A 160 -21.81 -1.94 -7.30
CA PRO A 160 -20.36 -1.75 -7.21
C PRO A 160 -19.67 -2.11 -8.52
N THR A 161 -18.65 -1.32 -8.87
CA THR A 161 -17.93 -1.45 -10.13
C THR A 161 -17.12 -2.75 -10.18
N PHE A 162 -16.71 -3.18 -11.38
CA PHE A 162 -15.85 -4.36 -11.53
C PHE A 162 -14.53 -4.22 -10.77
N LEU A 163 -13.96 -3.01 -10.76
CA LEU A 163 -12.74 -2.71 -10.02
C LEU A 163 -12.96 -2.90 -8.52
N ASP A 164 -14.08 -2.40 -7.98
CA ASP A 164 -14.40 -2.53 -6.56
C ASP A 164 -14.50 -4.00 -6.14
N ARG A 165 -15.19 -4.81 -6.95
CA ARG A 165 -15.33 -6.26 -6.72
C ARG A 165 -14.01 -7.01 -6.82
N ALA A 166 -13.12 -6.58 -7.71
CA ALA A 166 -11.78 -7.18 -7.83
C ALA A 166 -10.93 -6.81 -6.61
N THR A 167 -10.94 -5.54 -6.20
CA THR A 167 -10.19 -5.08 -5.02
C THR A 167 -10.71 -5.66 -3.71
N ALA A 168 -12.00 -5.95 -3.62
CA ALA A 168 -12.61 -6.60 -2.45
C ALA A 168 -12.21 -8.08 -2.29
N GLN A 169 -11.69 -8.72 -3.34
CA GLN A 169 -11.17 -10.10 -3.27
C GLN A 169 -9.70 -10.14 -2.89
N LEU A 170 -9.02 -8.98 -2.87
CA LEU A 170 -7.65 -8.87 -2.44
C LEU A 170 -7.62 -8.73 -0.92
N PRO A 171 -6.68 -9.42 -0.22
CA PRO A 171 -6.55 -9.34 1.23
C PRO A 171 -6.18 -7.92 1.71
#